data_AF-A0A2R6AX03-F1
#
_entry.id   AF-A0A2R6AX03-F1
#
_cell.length_a   1.000
_cell.length_b   1.000
_cell.length_c   1.000
_cell.angle_alpha   90.00
_cell.angle_beta   90.00
_cell.angle_gamma   90.00
#
_symmetry.space_group_name_H-M   'P 1'
#
loop_
_entity.id
_entity.type
_entity.pdbx_description
1 polymer ?
#
loop_
_entity_poly.entity_id
_entity_poly.type
_entity_poly.pdbx_seq_one_letter_code
_entity_poly.pdbx_strand_id
1 'polypeptide(L)'
;MVESFRVEVDEALARRFRRKAMELYGYRKGSLKKAFEVAMSKFVEPVRVDWKPLMGVLKQLSEKDSVAVQHTAWSDELDSHRH
;
A
#
# COMPACT_ATOMS: atom_id res chain seq x y z
N MET A 1 -24.07 12.91 -7.06
CA MET A 1 -24.65 11.88 -7.95
C MET A 1 -24.24 10.52 -7.40
N VAL A 2 -25.12 9.51 -7.42
CA VAL A 2 -24.81 8.16 -6.92
C VAL A 2 -25.07 7.20 -8.07
N GLU A 3 -24.09 6.36 -8.40
CA GLU A 3 -24.23 5.28 -9.36
C GLU A 3 -24.18 3.94 -8.64
N SER A 4 -24.96 2.98 -9.11
CA SER A 4 -25.01 1.61 -8.59
C SER A 4 -24.60 0.63 -9.67
N PHE A 5 -23.64 -0.23 -9.37
CA PHE A 5 -23.26 -1.34 -10.24
C PHE A 5 -23.16 -2.63 -9.43
N ARG A 6 -23.49 -3.75 -10.07
CA ARG A 6 -23.48 -5.09 -9.47
C ARG A 6 -22.24 -5.82 -9.96
N VAL A 7 -21.51 -6.45 -9.04
CA VAL A 7 -20.31 -7.25 -9.35
C VAL A 7 -20.43 -8.59 -8.67
N GLU A 8 -20.09 -9.64 -9.40
CA GLU A 8 -19.95 -10.99 -8.87
C GLU A 8 -18.47 -11.27 -8.62
N VAL A 9 -18.16 -11.73 -7.40
CA VAL A 9 -16.80 -12.02 -6.96
C VAL A 9 -16.78 -13.36 -6.25
N ASP A 10 -15.59 -13.95 -6.16
CA ASP A 10 -15.37 -15.14 -5.35
C ASP A 10 -15.89 -14.96 -3.92
N GLU A 11 -16.55 -16.00 -3.41
CA GLU A 11 -17.21 -15.96 -2.10
C GLU A 11 -16.20 -15.81 -0.96
N ALA A 12 -15.05 -16.49 -1.05
CA ALA A 12 -14.01 -16.41 -0.04
C ALA A 12 -13.37 -15.01 -0.01
N LEU A 13 -13.20 -14.37 -1.17
CA LEU A 13 -12.80 -12.97 -1.27
C LEU A 13 -13.84 -12.05 -0.61
N ALA A 14 -15.12 -12.20 -0.93
CA ALA A 14 -16.19 -11.39 -0.33
C ALA A 14 -16.22 -11.51 1.20
N ARG A 15 -16.06 -12.74 1.75
CA ARG A 15 -15.99 -12.96 3.19
C ARG A 15 -14.80 -12.24 3.83
N ARG A 16 -13.60 -12.37 3.25
CA ARG A 16 -12.39 -11.70 3.75
C ARG A 16 -12.53 -10.17 3.71
N PHE A 17 -13.06 -9.65 2.61
CA PHE A 17 -13.30 -8.21 2.45
C PHE A 17 -14.29 -7.69 3.49
N ARG A 18 -15.43 -8.36 3.69
CA ARG A 18 -16.44 -7.95 4.69
C ARG A 18 -15.86 -7.90 6.10
N ARG A 19 -15.14 -8.95 6.49
CA ARG A 19 -14.46 -8.99 7.79
C ARG A 19 -13.49 -7.82 7.94
N LYS A 20 -12.62 -7.60 6.95
CA LYS A 20 -11.62 -6.53 7.01
C LYS A 20 -12.25 -5.13 7.04
N ALA A 21 -13.32 -4.93 6.29
CA ALA A 21 -14.07 -3.68 6.29
C ALA A 21 -14.73 -3.40 7.65
N MET A 22 -15.26 -4.43 8.33
CA MET A 22 -15.82 -4.28 9.67
C MET A 22 -14.74 -4.00 10.71
N GLU A 23 -13.59 -4.69 10.63
CA GLU A 23 -12.43 -4.44 11.52
C GLU A 23 -11.95 -2.97 11.42
N LEU A 24 -11.85 -2.42 10.21
CA LEU A 24 -11.29 -1.09 9.98
C LEU A 24 -12.29 0.06 10.20
N TYR A 25 -13.56 -0.15 9.89
CA TYR A 25 -14.56 0.93 9.86
C TYR A 25 -15.74 0.72 10.84
N GLY A 26 -15.70 -0.36 11.61
CA GLY A 26 -16.68 -0.73 12.64
C GLY A 26 -17.83 -1.59 12.12
N TYR A 27 -18.62 -2.13 13.04
CA TYR A 27 -19.77 -3.00 12.78
C TYR A 27 -21.07 -2.19 12.61
N ARG A 28 -21.07 -1.21 11.71
CA ARG A 28 -22.23 -0.34 11.44
C ARG A 28 -22.62 -0.33 9.97
N LYS A 29 -23.86 0.12 9.71
CA LYS A 29 -24.35 0.33 8.34
C LYS A 29 -23.42 1.33 7.63
N GLY A 30 -22.91 0.94 6.46
CA GLY A 30 -22.03 1.78 5.63
C GLY A 30 -20.54 1.41 5.65
N SER A 31 -20.07 0.53 6.54
CA SER A 31 -18.65 0.14 6.59
C SER A 31 -18.16 -0.53 5.29
N LEU A 32 -19.01 -1.37 4.68
CA LEU A 32 -18.71 -2.01 3.39
C LEU A 32 -18.61 -1.00 2.25
N LYS A 33 -19.56 -0.06 2.20
CA LYS A 33 -19.55 1.02 1.21
C LYS A 33 -18.25 1.83 1.32
N LYS A 34 -17.89 2.26 2.54
CA LYS A 34 -16.67 3.03 2.78
C LYS A 34 -15.41 2.28 2.40
N ALA A 35 -15.32 0.99 2.77
CA ALA A 35 -14.19 0.16 2.37
C ALA A 35 -14.08 0.02 0.85
N PHE A 36 -15.22 -0.11 0.16
CA PHE A 36 -15.27 -0.24 -1.29
C PHE A 36 -14.87 1.06 -1.99
N GLU A 37 -15.39 2.21 -1.55
CA GLU A 37 -15.01 3.53 -2.08
C GLU A 37 -13.50 3.79 -1.92
N VAL A 38 -12.91 3.43 -0.76
CA VAL A 38 -11.46 3.56 -0.54
C VAL A 38 -10.67 2.64 -1.48
N ALA A 39 -11.11 1.39 -1.67
CA ALA A 39 -10.45 0.45 -2.57
C ALA A 39 -10.51 0.94 -4.02
N MET A 40 -11.67 1.42 -4.48
CA MET A 40 -11.84 2.01 -5.80
C MET A 40 -10.98 3.26 -5.97
N SER A 41 -10.97 4.16 -4.98
CA SER A 41 -10.14 5.37 -5.01
C SER A 41 -8.67 5.03 -5.21
N LYS A 42 -8.15 4.05 -4.46
CA LYS A 42 -6.76 3.58 -4.61
C LYS A 42 -6.49 2.92 -5.95
N PHE A 43 -7.49 2.27 -6.53
CA PHE A 43 -7.35 1.63 -7.85
C PHE A 43 -7.27 2.65 -8.98
N VAL A 44 -8.00 3.77 -8.88
CA VAL A 44 -8.01 4.84 -9.90
C VAL A 44 -6.97 5.92 -9.65
N GLU A 45 -6.35 5.96 -8.46
CA GLU A 45 -5.37 6.98 -8.12
C GLU A 45 -4.14 6.83 -9.02
N PRO A 46 -3.75 7.89 -9.75
CA PRO A 46 -2.56 7.84 -10.57
C PRO A 46 -1.35 7.63 -9.66
N VAL A 47 -0.56 6.59 -9.92
CA VAL A 47 0.65 6.31 -9.15
C VAL A 47 1.63 7.46 -9.37
N ARG A 48 1.67 8.41 -8.42
CA ARG A 48 2.70 9.45 -8.37
C ARG A 48 3.85 8.92 -7.54
N VAL A 49 4.80 8.25 -8.19
CA VAL A 49 6.09 7.96 -7.57
C VAL A 49 6.94 9.23 -7.64
N ASP A 50 7.21 9.83 -6.48
CA ASP A 50 8.30 10.81 -6.39
C ASP A 50 9.61 10.05 -6.35
N TRP A 51 10.33 10.05 -7.48
CA TRP A 51 11.61 9.39 -7.62
C TRP A 51 12.76 10.18 -6.97
N LYS A 52 12.55 11.44 -6.57
CA LYS A 52 13.63 12.29 -6.02
C LYS A 52 14.32 11.69 -4.79
N PRO A 53 13.59 11.14 -3.79
CA PRO A 53 14.22 10.49 -2.64
C PRO A 53 15.00 9.23 -3.04
N LEU A 54 14.45 8.42 -3.96
CA LEU A 54 15.11 7.21 -4.47
C LEU A 54 16.39 7.54 -5.24
N MET A 55 16.40 8.62 -6.01
CA MET A 55 17.59 9.09 -6.72
C MET A 55 18.70 9.52 -5.78
N GLY A 56 18.38 10.12 -4.63
CA GLY A 56 19.36 10.46 -3.60
C GLY A 56 20.05 9.22 -3.03
N VAL A 57 19.27 8.19 -2.73
CA VAL A 57 19.78 6.89 -2.26
C VAL A 57 20.60 6.20 -3.36
N LEU A 58 20.10 6.13 -4.60
CA LEU A 58 20.82 5.53 -5.71
C LEU A 58 22.15 6.22 -6.00
N LYS A 59 22.22 7.55 -5.85
CA LYS A 59 23.46 8.30 -6.02
C LYS A 59 24.48 7.94 -4.93
N GLN A 60 24.06 7.89 -3.67
CA GLN A 60 24.91 7.44 -2.56
C GLN A 60 25.37 5.98 -2.70
N LEU A 61 24.51 5.13 -3.28
CA LEU A 61 24.86 3.73 -3.56
C LEU A 61 25.76 3.59 -4.78
N SER A 62 25.65 4.46 -5.78
CA SER A 62 26.53 4.45 -6.97
C SER A 62 27.98 4.85 -6.67
N GLU A 63 28.20 5.52 -5.53
CA GLU A 63 29.53 5.85 -5.00
C GLU A 63 30.16 4.68 -4.23
N LYS A 64 29.40 3.60 -3.99
CA LYS A 64 29.85 2.38 -3.31
C LYS A 64 29.95 1.22 -4.30
N ASP A 65 30.95 0.37 -4.12
CA ASP A 65 31.03 -0.87 -4.88
C ASP A 65 29.87 -1.81 -4.50
N SER A 66 29.43 -2.63 -5.45
CA SER A 66 28.29 -3.54 -5.34
C SER A 66 28.31 -4.41 -4.06
N VAL A 67 29.49 -4.83 -3.62
CA VAL A 67 29.72 -5.60 -2.40
C VAL A 67 29.46 -4.76 -1.14
N ALA A 68 29.91 -3.50 -1.11
CA ALA A 68 29.65 -2.58 0.00
C ALA A 68 28.17 -2.23 0.14
N VAL A 69 27.45 -2.13 -0.99
CA VAL A 69 26.00 -1.95 -1.01
C VAL A 69 25.28 -3.17 -0.40
N GLN A 70 25.70 -4.39 -0.74
CA GLN A 70 25.12 -5.62 -0.18
C GLN A 70 25.34 -5.75 1.34
N HIS A 71 26.54 -5.42 1.82
CA HIS A 71 26.80 -5.40 3.26
C HIS A 71 25.98 -4.34 4.00
N THR A 72 25.73 -3.17 3.39
CA THR A 72 24.91 -2.11 4.00
C THR A 72 23.42 -2.50 3.99
N ALA A 73 22.93 -3.15 2.94
CA ALA A 73 21.53 -3.57 2.82
C ALA A 73 21.15 -4.71 3.78
N TRP A 74 22.12 -5.49 4.22
CA TRP A 74 21.97 -6.56 5.22
C TRP A 74 22.46 -6.18 6.61
N SER A 75 22.90 -4.94 6.81
CA SER A 75 23.20 -4.41 8.15
C SER A 75 21.91 -3.85 8.76
N ASP A 76 21.67 -4.18 10.03
CA ASP A 76 20.52 -3.73 10.83
C ASP A 76 20.41 -2.19 11.00
N GLU A 77 21.35 -1.40 10.46
CA GLU A 77 21.36 0.07 10.54
C GLU A 77 20.13 0.73 9.88
N LEU A 78 19.51 0.10 8.89
CA LEU A 78 18.31 0.63 8.23
C LEU A 78 17.03 0.53 9.08
N ASP A 79 17.04 -0.22 10.18
CA ASP A 79 15.90 -0.30 11.11
C ASP A 79 15.82 0.91 12.07
N SER A 80 16.88 1.72 12.16
CA SER A 80 16.95 2.87 13.10
C SER A 80 16.25 4.15 12.64
N HIS A 81 15.84 4.24 11.36
CA HIS A 81 15.13 5.40 10.79
C HIS A 81 13.61 5.18 10.63
N ARG A 82 13.07 4.17 11.32
CA ARG A 82 11.65 3.80 11.25
C ARG A 82 10.77 4.35 12.39
N HIS A 83 11.25 5.34 13.14
CA HIS A 83 10.50 6.04 14.20
C HIS A 83 10.17 7.49 13.84
#